data_AF-A0A512PA58-F1
#
_entry.id   AF-A0A512PA58-F1
#
_cell.length_a   1.000
_cell.length_b   1.000
_cell.length_c   1.000
_cell.angle_alpha   90.00
_cell.angle_beta   90.00
_cell.angle_gamma   90.00
#
_symmetry.space_group_name_H-M   'P 1'
#
loop_
_entity.id
_entity.type
_entity.pdbx_description
1 polymer ?
#
loop_
_entity_poly.entity_id
_entity_poly.type
_entity_poly.pdbx_seq_one_letter_code
_entity_poly.pdbx_strand_id
1 'polypeptide(L)'
;MPSPLPTDRGEYRRRRRHAWVWTVAGILVLSDFAVTLLHYALADDPQERVTGAFAFFLCALVLIVVGTGLAAVWRHTWRARPHQVPEGAAPGMAAGVFELDLPPEDHIGLSGQVDPPRRW
;
A
#
# COMPACT_ATOMS: atom_id res chain seq x y z
N MET A 1 -4.19 13.17 20.86
CA MET A 1 -5.39 12.31 21.00
C MET A 1 -5.16 11.07 20.15
N PRO A 2 -5.29 9.84 20.70
CA PRO A 2 -5.17 8.63 19.89
C PRO A 2 -6.27 8.64 18.82
N SER A 3 -5.88 8.36 17.58
CA SER A 3 -6.80 8.24 16.45
C SER A 3 -7.82 7.13 16.76
N PRO A 4 -9.14 7.37 16.62
CA PRO A 4 -10.13 6.31 16.78
C PRO A 4 -9.79 5.16 15.82
N LEU A 5 -9.73 3.94 16.35
CA LEU A 5 -9.45 2.73 15.57
C LEU A 5 -10.56 2.59 14.52
N PRO A 6 -10.23 2.56 13.21
CA PRO A 6 -11.23 2.50 12.16
C PRO A 6 -11.90 1.12 12.19
N THR A 7 -13.05 1.06 12.84
CA THR A 7 -13.85 -0.17 13.01
C THR A 7 -14.70 -0.46 11.76
N ASP A 8 -14.83 0.50 10.84
CA ASP A 8 -15.67 0.37 9.64
C ASP A 8 -14.95 -0.38 8.50
N ARG A 9 -15.29 -1.68 8.38
CA ARG A 9 -14.84 -2.55 7.29
C ARG A 9 -15.29 -2.06 5.91
N GLY A 10 -16.44 -1.38 5.81
CA GLY A 10 -17.00 -0.85 4.58
C GLY A 10 -16.20 0.34 4.06
N GLU A 11 -15.85 1.26 4.94
CA GLU A 11 -15.00 2.41 4.60
C GLU A 11 -13.59 1.95 4.16
N TYR A 12 -12.98 0.99 4.87
CA TYR A 12 -11.71 0.40 4.46
C TYR A 12 -11.78 -0.20 3.05
N ARG A 13 -12.84 -0.96 2.72
CA ARG A 13 -13.04 -1.54 1.38
C ARG A 13 -13.19 -0.46 0.31
N ARG A 14 -13.90 0.64 0.59
CA ARG A 14 -14.04 1.77 -0.35
C ARG A 14 -12.69 2.43 -0.61
N ARG A 15 -11.92 2.74 0.44
CA ARG A 15 -10.57 3.32 0.32
C ARG A 15 -9.64 2.40 -0.47
N ARG A 16 -9.69 1.09 -0.22
CA ARG A 16 -8.90 0.10 -0.97
C ARG A 16 -9.29 -0.01 -2.44
N ARG A 17 -10.59 0.06 -2.78
CA ARG A 17 -11.04 0.12 -4.18
C ARG A 17 -10.54 1.38 -4.86
N HIS A 18 -10.61 2.52 -4.18
CA HIS A 18 -10.10 3.79 -4.71
C HIS A 18 -8.59 3.73 -4.95
N ALA A 19 -7.82 3.16 -4.02
CA ALA A 19 -6.38 2.92 -4.20
C ALA A 19 -6.08 2.04 -5.42
N TRP A 20 -6.89 1.00 -5.66
CA TRP A 20 -6.78 0.17 -6.87
C TRP A 20 -7.08 0.94 -8.14
N VAL A 21 -8.14 1.75 -8.18
CA VAL A 21 -8.47 2.59 -9.35
C VAL A 21 -7.30 3.53 -9.67
N TRP A 22 -6.73 4.19 -8.67
CA TRP A 22 -5.54 5.02 -8.85
C TRP A 22 -4.32 4.23 -9.34
N THR A 23 -4.13 3.01 -8.84
CA THR A 23 -3.04 2.13 -9.30
C THR A 23 -3.21 1.77 -10.77
N VAL A 24 -4.43 1.40 -11.20
CA VAL A 24 -4.73 1.09 -12.61
C VAL A 24 -4.53 2.33 -13.49
N ALA A 25 -5.05 3.49 -13.08
CA ALA A 25 -4.87 4.74 -13.81
C ALA A 25 -3.39 5.11 -13.95
N GLY A 26 -2.60 4.96 -12.87
CA GLY A 26 -1.16 5.19 -12.90
C GLY A 26 -0.43 4.24 -13.85
N ILE A 27 -0.79 2.96 -13.86
CA ILE A 27 -0.23 1.97 -14.79
C ILE A 27 -0.54 2.32 -16.24
N LEU A 28 -1.78 2.73 -16.55
CA LEU A 28 -2.16 3.12 -17.91
C LEU A 28 -1.33 4.31 -18.41
N VAL A 29 -1.15 5.34 -17.58
CA VAL A 29 -0.29 6.48 -17.94
C VAL A 29 1.16 6.04 -18.15
N LEU A 30 1.70 5.22 -17.24
CA LEU A 30 3.09 4.74 -17.37
C LEU A 30 3.29 3.84 -18.60
N SER A 31 2.28 3.07 -18.99
CA SER A 31 2.34 2.23 -20.18
C SER A 31 2.45 3.05 -21.47
N ASP A 32 1.77 4.19 -21.55
CA ASP A 32 1.84 5.11 -22.69
C ASP A 32 3.24 5.73 -22.85
N PHE A 33 3.85 6.15 -21.73
CA PHE A 33 5.23 6.62 -21.70
C PHE A 33 6.23 5.52 -22.08
N ALA A 34 6.01 4.28 -21.63
CA ALA A 34 6.86 3.15 -21.98
C ALA A 34 6.82 2.83 -23.47
N VAL A 35 5.64 2.88 -24.11
CA VAL A 35 5.48 2.72 -25.55
C VAL A 35 6.19 3.84 -26.31
N THR A 36 6.03 5.08 -25.85
CA THR A 36 6.70 6.25 -26.43
C THR A 36 8.22 6.11 -26.37
N LEU A 37 8.76 5.66 -25.24
CA LEU A 37 10.19 5.41 -25.09
C LEU A 37 10.69 4.28 -25.97
N LEU A 38 9.93 3.19 -26.08
CA LEU A 38 10.27 2.09 -26.97
C LEU A 38 10.30 2.55 -28.43
N HIS A 39 9.37 3.41 -28.83
CA HIS A 39 9.37 4.00 -30.16
C HIS A 39 10.65 4.81 -30.44
N TYR A 40 11.04 5.72 -29.53
CA TYR A 40 12.29 6.48 -29.67
C TYR A 40 13.55 5.61 -29.60
N ALA A 41 13.53 4.51 -28.85
CA ALA A 41 14.66 3.59 -28.75
C ALA A 41 14.85 2.76 -30.04
N LEU A 42 13.77 2.47 -30.76
CA LEU A 42 13.78 1.74 -32.03
C LEU A 42 13.94 2.65 -33.24
N ALA A 43 13.92 3.97 -33.06
CA ALA A 43 14.10 4.94 -34.13
C ALA A 43 15.51 4.85 -34.76
N ASP A 44 15.55 4.83 -36.09
CA ASP A 44 16.78 4.87 -36.88
C ASP A 44 17.32 6.31 -37.06
N ASP A 45 16.46 7.32 -36.90
CA ASP A 45 16.83 8.73 -37.02
C ASP A 45 17.62 9.21 -35.77
N PRO A 46 18.85 9.73 -35.93
CA PRO A 46 19.62 10.33 -34.84
C PRO A 46 18.90 11.48 -34.12
N GLN A 47 18.06 12.25 -34.82
CA GLN A 47 17.34 13.38 -34.25
C GLN A 47 16.21 12.92 -33.31
N GLU A 48 15.54 11.81 -33.64
CA GLU A 48 14.53 11.17 -32.79
C GLU A 48 15.14 10.59 -31.51
N ARG A 49 16.38 10.08 -31.57
CA ARG A 49 17.10 9.57 -30.38
C ARG A 49 17.43 10.67 -29.39
N VAL A 50 17.77 11.87 -29.85
CA VAL A 50 18.00 13.03 -28.97
C VAL A 50 16.71 13.45 -28.27
N THR A 51 15.59 13.48 -29.00
CA THR A 51 14.26 13.69 -28.40
C THR A 51 13.90 12.59 -27.39
N GLY A 52 14.33 11.36 -27.64
CA GLY A 52 14.19 10.22 -26.74
C GLY A 52 14.81 10.45 -25.35
N ALA A 53 15.94 11.16 -25.25
CA ALA A 53 16.54 11.50 -23.96
C ALA A 53 15.66 12.45 -23.12
N PHE A 54 15.02 13.43 -23.77
CA PHE A 54 14.07 14.31 -23.11
C PHE A 54 12.78 13.56 -22.70
N ALA A 55 12.27 12.68 -23.58
CA ALA A 55 11.15 11.81 -23.26
C ALA A 55 11.45 10.89 -22.06
N PHE A 56 12.69 10.39 -21.97
CA PHE A 56 13.14 9.56 -20.84
C PHE A 56 13.14 10.35 -19.53
N PHE A 57 13.65 11.57 -19.56
CA PHE A 57 13.59 12.46 -18.40
C PHE A 57 12.15 12.74 -17.95
N LEU A 58 11.24 13.04 -18.87
CA LEU A 58 9.82 13.23 -18.56
C LEU A 58 9.18 11.96 -17.98
N CYS A 59 9.47 10.79 -18.55
CA CYS A 59 9.00 9.51 -18.03
C CYS A 59 9.48 9.28 -16.59
N ALA A 60 10.74 9.57 -16.29
CA ALA A 60 11.29 9.45 -14.94
C ALA A 60 10.57 10.37 -13.95
N LEU A 61 10.30 11.63 -14.35
CA LEU A 61 9.55 12.58 -13.53
C LEU A 61 8.13 12.10 -13.26
N VAL A 62 7.43 11.61 -14.28
CA VAL A 62 6.08 11.03 -14.14
C VAL A 62 6.10 9.83 -13.20
N LEU A 63 7.10 8.95 -13.31
CA LEU A 63 7.24 7.78 -12.44
C LEU A 63 7.43 8.17 -10.96
N ILE A 64 8.18 9.24 -10.69
CA ILE A 64 8.32 9.79 -9.33
C ILE A 64 6.98 10.33 -8.83
N VAL A 65 6.27 11.13 -9.62
CA VAL A 65 4.98 11.73 -9.23
C VAL A 65 3.92 10.65 -8.98
N VAL A 66 3.76 9.71 -9.91
CA VAL A 66 2.81 8.59 -9.79
C VAL A 66 3.21 7.68 -8.62
N GLY A 67 4.48 7.33 -8.49
CA GLY A 67 4.97 6.47 -7.41
C GLY A 67 4.77 7.08 -6.03
N THR A 68 5.07 8.36 -5.86
CA THR A 68 4.87 9.07 -4.59
C THR A 68 3.38 9.25 -4.26
N GLY A 69 2.56 9.58 -5.26
CA GLY A 69 1.10 9.67 -5.12
C GLY A 69 0.48 8.33 -4.72
N LEU A 70 0.84 7.24 -5.40
CA LEU A 70 0.40 5.89 -5.06
C LEU A 70 0.87 5.48 -3.66
N ALA A 71 2.12 5.75 -3.31
CA ALA A 71 2.64 5.47 -1.97
C ALA A 71 1.83 6.21 -0.89
N ALA A 72 1.46 7.48 -1.11
CA ALA A 72 0.60 8.22 -0.19
C ALA A 72 -0.80 7.58 -0.05
N VAL A 73 -1.44 7.25 -1.17
CA VAL A 73 -2.78 6.62 -1.19
C VAL A 73 -2.76 5.26 -0.47
N TRP A 74 -1.76 4.44 -0.72
CA TRP A 74 -1.60 3.14 -0.07
C TRP A 74 -1.27 3.27 1.43
N ARG A 75 -0.42 4.23 1.84
CA ARG A 75 -0.18 4.54 3.26
C ARG A 75 -1.46 4.95 3.99
N HIS A 76 -2.31 5.78 3.36
CA HIS A 76 -3.62 6.13 3.93
C HIS A 76 -4.54 4.92 4.10
N THR A 77 -4.45 3.96 3.17
CA THR A 77 -5.24 2.73 3.24
C THR A 77 -4.76 1.81 4.37
N TRP A 78 -3.44 1.71 4.58
CA TRP A 78 -2.86 0.92 5.67
C TRP A 78 -3.17 1.49 7.05
N ARG A 79 -3.13 2.82 7.20
CA ARG A 79 -3.57 3.49 8.45
C ARG A 79 -5.05 3.25 8.75
N ALA A 80 -5.86 3.01 7.73
CA ALA A 80 -7.29 2.71 7.86
C ALA A 80 -7.59 1.22 8.07
N ARG A 81 -6.58 0.37 8.27
CA ARG A 81 -6.79 -1.08 8.42
C ARG A 81 -7.58 -1.36 9.71
N PRO A 82 -8.69 -2.10 9.65
CA PRO A 82 -9.44 -2.46 10.85
C PRO A 82 -8.57 -3.34 11.73
N HIS A 83 -8.39 -2.94 12.99
CA HIS A 83 -7.76 -3.76 14.01
C HIS A 83 -8.86 -4.59 14.67
N GLN A 84 -8.71 -5.90 14.70
CA GLN A 84 -9.60 -6.77 15.46
C GLN A 84 -9.12 -6.72 16.90
N VAL A 85 -9.94 -6.16 17.79
CA VAL A 85 -9.74 -6.27 19.23
C VAL A 85 -10.39 -7.60 19.66
N PRO A 86 -9.68 -8.50 20.35
CA PRO A 86 -10.26 -9.76 20.82
C PRO A 86 -11.51 -9.50 21.68
N GLU A 87 -12.52 -10.36 21.57
CA GLU A 87 -13.68 -10.32 22.47
C GLU A 87 -13.21 -10.63 23.90
N GLY A 88 -13.41 -9.69 24.82
CA GLY A 88 -12.90 -9.78 26.19
C GLY A 88 -11.66 -8.94 26.47
N ALA A 89 -11.15 -8.19 25.49
CA ALA A 89 -10.01 -7.32 25.69
C ALA A 89 -10.31 -6.23 26.72
N ALA A 90 -9.44 -6.14 27.73
CA ALA A 90 -9.56 -5.13 28.76
C ALA A 90 -9.41 -3.71 28.17
N PRO A 91 -9.96 -2.67 28.84
CA PRO A 91 -9.96 -1.30 28.32
C PRO A 91 -8.56 -0.78 27.94
N GLY A 92 -7.50 -1.24 28.61
CA GLY A 92 -6.10 -0.91 28.30
C GLY A 92 -5.61 -1.46 26.96
N MET A 93 -6.12 -2.61 26.51
CA MET A 93 -5.73 -3.24 25.25
C MET A 93 -6.21 -2.44 24.03
N ALA A 94 -7.34 -1.73 24.13
CA ALA A 94 -7.80 -0.80 23.10
C ALA A 94 -6.86 0.41 22.91
N ALA A 95 -6.06 0.74 23.93
CA ALA A 95 -5.02 1.76 23.89
C ALA A 95 -3.63 1.21 23.52
N GLY A 96 -3.52 -0.09 23.23
CA GLY A 96 -2.24 -0.76 22.94
C GLY A 96 -1.40 -1.07 24.18
N VAL A 97 -1.98 -0.97 25.38
CA VAL A 97 -1.34 -1.38 26.63
C VAL A 97 -1.73 -2.84 26.89
N PHE A 98 -0.75 -3.74 26.78
CA PHE A 98 -0.93 -5.12 27.21
C PHE A 98 -1.01 -5.15 28.73
N GLU A 99 -2.02 -5.80 29.29
CA GLU A 99 -2.09 -6.01 30.73
C GLU A 99 -1.08 -7.10 31.11
N LEU A 100 -0.14 -6.75 32.00
CA LEU A 100 0.94 -7.63 32.46
C LEU A 100 0.43 -8.82 33.29
N ASP A 101 -0.79 -8.71 33.82
CA ASP A 101 -1.39 -9.73 34.70
C ASP A 101 -2.29 -10.73 33.95
N LEU A 102 -2.51 -10.54 32.64
CA LEU A 102 -3.24 -11.52 31.85
C LEU A 102 -2.35 -12.75 31.56
N PRO A 103 -2.91 -13.97 31.62
CA PRO A 103 -2.20 -15.16 31.17
C PRO A 103 -1.73 -14.94 29.72
N PRO A 104 -0.52 -15.41 29.34
CA PRO A 104 0.03 -15.15 28.02
C PRO A 104 -0.94 -15.67 26.94
N GLU A 105 -1.45 -14.75 26.13
CA GLU A 105 -2.32 -15.10 25.00
C GLU A 105 -1.51 -15.78 23.89
N ASP A 106 -2.15 -16.72 23.19
CA ASP A 106 -1.59 -17.40 22.03
C ASP A 106 -1.10 -16.36 21.01
N HIS A 107 0.21 -16.31 20.81
CA HIS A 107 0.83 -15.31 19.95
C HIS A 107 0.40 -15.55 18.50
N ILE A 108 -0.26 -14.56 17.89
CA ILE A 108 -0.53 -14.58 16.46
C ILE A 108 0.81 -14.41 15.74
N GLY A 109 1.30 -15.48 15.12
CA GLY A 109 2.52 -15.42 14.31
C GLY A 109 2.40 -14.37 13.21
N LEU A 110 3.55 -13.86 12.72
CA LEU A 110 3.64 -12.87 11.63
C LEU A 110 2.86 -13.26 10.35
N SER A 111 2.56 -14.55 10.18
CA SER A 111 1.77 -15.13 9.10
C SER A 111 0.25 -15.16 9.33
N GLY A 112 -0.25 -14.76 10.50
CA GLY A 112 -1.68 -14.79 10.83
C GLY A 112 -2.28 -16.20 10.95
N GLN A 113 -1.44 -17.24 11.01
CA GLN A 113 -1.86 -18.61 11.28
C GLN A 113 -1.40 -19.00 12.68
N VAL A 114 -2.38 -19.20 13.57
CA VAL A 114 -2.16 -19.91 14.82
C VAL A 114 -2.40 -21.39 14.50
N ASP A 115 -1.42 -22.24 14.80
CA ASP A 115 -1.65 -23.67 14.93
C ASP A 115 -1.01 -24.18 16.24
N PRO A 116 -1.68 -25.10 16.98
CA PRO A 116 -1.40 -25.67 18.30
C PRO A 116 0.00 -25.67 18.94
N PRO A 117 0.22 -25.40 20.25
CA PRO A 117 1.30 -26.10 20.94
C PRO A 117 1.02 -27.62 20.94
N ARG A 118 1.89 -28.39 20.27
CA ARG A 118 1.82 -29.86 20.28
C ARG A 118 2.62 -30.43 21.45
N ARG A 119 1.92 -30.50 22.58
CA ARG A 119 2.19 -31.29 23.80
C ARG A 119 3.37 -30.83 24.68
N TRP A 120 2.97 -30.42 25.89
CA TRP A 120 3.64 -30.46 27.21
C TRP A 120 5.02 -29.81 27.28
#